data_AF-A0A1I9S1U2-F1
#
_entry.id   AF-A0A1I9S1U2-F1
#
_cell.length_a   1.000
_cell.length_b   1.000
_cell.length_c   1.000
_cell.angle_alpha   90.00
_cell.angle_beta   90.00
_cell.angle_gamma   90.00
#
_symmetry.space_group_name_H-M   'P 1'
#
loop_
_entity.id
_entity.type
_entity.pdbx_description
1 polymer ?
#
loop_
_entity_poly.entity_id
_entity_poly.type
_entity_poly.pdbx_seq_one_letter_code
_entity_poly.pdbx_strand_id
1 'polypeptide(L)'
;GSIRYEEEYTHGSNAGLKIAIDLLDPIKAKCPKITYADLYQLAGVVAVEVTGGPTVEFVPGRRDSSVCPREGRLPDAKRGAPHLRDIFYRMGLTDKDIVALSGGHSLGKAHPERSGFEGAWTRDPL
;
A
#
# COMPACT_ATOMS: atom_id res chain seq x y z
N GLY A 1 7.90 -0.51 -7.67
CA GLY A 1 8.60 0.77 -7.44
C GLY A 1 8.05 1.93 -8.26
N SER A 2 7.16 1.72 -9.23
CA SER A 2 6.66 2.76 -10.14
C SER A 2 5.81 3.84 -9.46
N ILE A 3 5.21 3.55 -8.30
CA ILE A 3 4.42 4.50 -7.49
C ILE A 3 5.13 5.84 -7.22
N ARG A 4 6.47 5.90 -7.33
CA ARG A 4 7.26 7.14 -7.18
C ARG A 4 7.14 8.12 -8.33
N TYR A 5 6.62 7.69 -9.48
CA TYR A 5 6.43 8.55 -10.64
C TYR A 5 5.12 9.34 -10.53
N GLU A 6 5.14 10.57 -11.03
CA GLU A 6 4.01 11.49 -11.00
C GLU A 6 2.75 10.89 -11.63
N GLU A 7 2.90 10.21 -12.75
CA GLU A 7 1.80 9.49 -13.40
C GLU A 7 1.06 8.57 -12.42
N GLU A 8 1.75 7.83 -11.55
CA GLU A 8 1.12 6.86 -10.66
C GLU A 8 0.73 7.46 -9.30
N TYR A 9 1.55 8.30 -8.66
CA TYR A 9 1.16 8.86 -7.35
C TYR A 9 0.03 9.88 -7.44
N THR A 10 -0.27 10.42 -8.63
CA THR A 10 -1.39 11.35 -8.85
C THR A 10 -2.72 10.66 -9.14
N HIS A 11 -2.74 9.33 -9.32
CA HIS A 11 -4.00 8.58 -9.38
C HIS A 11 -4.86 8.88 -8.14
N GLY A 12 -6.17 8.99 -8.32
CA GLY A 12 -7.11 9.38 -7.26
C GLY A 12 -7.06 8.45 -6.04
N SER A 13 -6.91 7.14 -6.26
CA SER A 13 -6.77 6.15 -5.16
C SER A 13 -5.46 6.28 -4.37
N ASN A 14 -4.48 7.02 -4.89
CA ASN A 14 -3.16 7.23 -4.27
C ASN A 14 -3.04 8.60 -3.58
N ALA A 15 -4.14 9.35 -3.44
CA ALA A 15 -4.16 10.65 -2.78
C ALA A 15 -3.47 10.61 -1.39
N GLY A 16 -2.42 11.42 -1.24
CA GLY A 16 -1.61 11.51 -0.02
C GLY A 16 -0.36 10.61 0.03
N LEU A 17 -0.22 9.62 -0.87
CA LEU A 17 0.93 8.71 -0.84
C LEU A 17 2.26 9.38 -1.21
N LYS A 18 2.24 10.52 -1.90
CA LYS A 18 3.44 11.33 -2.16
C LYS A 18 4.18 11.70 -0.87
N ILE A 19 3.46 11.94 0.22
CA ILE A 19 4.04 12.23 1.54
C ILE A 19 4.88 11.03 2.02
N ALA A 20 4.36 9.81 1.89
CA ALA A 20 5.08 8.60 2.30
C ALA A 20 6.29 8.33 1.40
N ILE A 21 6.17 8.58 0.09
CA ILE A 21 7.31 8.49 -0.86
C ILE A 21 8.43 9.43 -0.41
N ASP A 22 8.11 10.69 -0.13
CA ASP A 22 9.07 11.71 0.27
C ASP A 22 9.72 11.42 1.63
N LEU A 23 8.96 10.85 2.57
CA LEU A 23 9.49 10.40 3.87
C LEU A 23 10.49 9.25 3.74
N LEU A 24 10.39 8.43 2.69
CA LEU A 24 11.32 7.32 2.45
C LEU A 24 12.55 7.72 1.63
N ASP A 25 12.55 8.86 0.95
CA ASP A 25 13.68 9.32 0.14
C ASP A 25 15.01 9.46 0.92
N PRO A 26 15.03 10.01 2.15
CA PRO A 26 16.25 10.04 2.96
C PRO A 26 16.79 8.65 3.30
N ILE A 27 15.92 7.65 3.45
CA ILE A 27 16.31 6.25 3.69
C ILE A 27 16.88 5.65 2.39
N LYS A 28 16.22 5.88 1.26
CA LYS A 28 16.71 5.47 -0.06
C LYS A 28 18.09 6.04 -0.35
N ALA A 29 18.34 7.31 -0.01
CA ALA A 29 19.61 8.00 -0.22
C ALA A 29 20.75 7.35 0.58
N LYS A 30 20.47 6.92 1.82
CA LYS A 30 21.43 6.18 2.67
C LYS A 30 21.68 4.75 2.19
N CYS A 31 20.71 4.17 1.49
CA CYS A 31 20.76 2.80 0.99
C CYS A 31 20.71 2.76 -0.56
N PRO A 32 21.69 3.30 -1.29
CA PRO A 32 21.58 3.45 -2.75
C PRO A 32 21.42 2.11 -3.49
N LYS A 33 21.92 1.01 -2.91
CA LYS A 33 21.86 -0.35 -3.49
C LYS A 33 20.47 -0.99 -3.48
N ILE A 34 19.58 -0.62 -2.55
CA ILE A 34 18.21 -1.17 -2.56
C ILE A 34 17.40 -0.53 -3.68
N THR A 35 16.60 -1.31 -4.38
CA THR A 35 15.64 -0.78 -5.36
C THR A 35 14.49 -0.09 -4.63
N TYR A 36 13.81 0.85 -5.29
CA TYR A 36 12.58 1.43 -4.71
C TYR A 36 11.50 0.36 -4.50
N ALA A 37 11.42 -0.61 -5.42
CA ALA A 37 10.50 -1.73 -5.31
C ALA A 37 10.72 -2.55 -4.03
N ASP A 38 11.97 -2.88 -3.68
CA ASP A 38 12.26 -3.58 -2.43
C ASP A 38 12.13 -2.67 -1.21
N LEU A 39 12.55 -1.41 -1.29
CA LEU A 39 12.42 -0.44 -0.19
C LEU A 39 10.97 -0.27 0.25
N TYR A 40 10.03 -0.08 -0.68
CA TYR A 40 8.62 0.12 -0.36
C TYR A 40 7.97 -1.14 0.23
N GLN A 41 8.36 -2.32 -0.25
CA GLN A 41 7.86 -3.58 0.29
C GLN A 41 8.42 -3.85 1.68
N LEU A 42 9.72 -3.59 1.89
CA LEU A 42 10.36 -3.71 3.19
C LEU A 42 9.77 -2.71 4.19
N ALA A 43 9.49 -1.47 3.78
CA ALA A 43 8.82 -0.48 4.63
C ALA A 43 7.45 -0.97 5.11
N GLY A 44 6.68 -1.64 4.24
CA GLY A 44 5.41 -2.27 4.62
C GLY A 44 5.58 -3.41 5.62
N VAL A 45 6.56 -4.30 5.40
CA VAL A 45 6.90 -5.39 6.34
C VAL A 45 7.27 -4.83 7.72
N VAL A 46 8.17 -3.86 7.76
CA VAL A 46 8.61 -3.21 8.99
C VAL A 46 7.45 -2.51 9.68
N ALA A 47 6.55 -1.83 8.94
CA ALA A 47 5.39 -1.16 9.52
C ALA A 47 4.46 -2.14 10.27
N VAL A 48 4.24 -3.34 9.73
CA VAL A 48 3.46 -4.39 10.41
C VAL A 48 4.18 -4.88 11.66
N GLU A 49 5.48 -5.13 11.57
CA GLU A 49 6.26 -5.67 12.70
C GLU A 49 6.38 -4.68 13.86
N VAL A 50 6.69 -3.41 13.59
CA VAL A 50 6.89 -2.39 14.65
C VAL A 50 5.59 -2.01 15.36
N THR A 51 4.43 -2.32 14.76
CA THR A 51 3.10 -2.11 15.37
C THR A 51 2.59 -3.35 16.11
N GLY A 52 3.43 -4.37 16.29
CA GLY A 52 3.10 -5.59 17.02
C GLY A 52 2.37 -6.65 16.18
N GLY A 53 2.33 -6.48 14.86
CA GLY A 53 1.83 -7.48 13.92
C GLY A 53 2.77 -8.69 13.74
N PRO A 54 2.38 -9.66 12.90
CA PRO A 54 3.22 -10.83 12.64
C PRO A 54 4.47 -10.47 11.84
N THR A 55 5.53 -11.25 12.01
CA THR A 55 6.70 -11.20 11.12
C THR A 55 6.29 -11.70 9.73
N VAL A 56 6.46 -10.84 8.72
CA VAL A 56 6.26 -11.17 7.30
C VAL A 56 7.61 -11.46 6.67
N GLU A 57 7.77 -12.64 6.09
CA GLU A 57 9.00 -13.00 5.40
C GLU A 57 9.27 -12.04 4.23
N PHE A 58 10.47 -11.48 4.18
CA PHE A 58 10.89 -10.57 3.13
C PHE A 58 11.97 -11.21 2.25
N VAL A 59 11.67 -11.36 0.97
CA VAL A 59 12.63 -11.80 -0.05
C VAL A 59 12.99 -10.60 -0.94
N PRO A 60 14.27 -10.18 -1.01
CA PRO A 60 14.73 -9.10 -1.88
C PRO A 60 14.88 -9.56 -3.34
N GLY A 61 15.09 -8.61 -4.25
CA GLY A 61 15.38 -8.85 -5.65
C GLY A 61 14.38 -8.22 -6.62
N ARG A 62 13.39 -7.46 -6.14
CA ARG A 62 12.45 -6.76 -7.03
C ARG A 62 13.20 -5.70 -7.81
N ARG A 63 13.02 -5.70 -9.13
CA ARG A 63 13.57 -4.66 -10.00
C ARG A 63 12.65 -3.45 -10.03
N ASP A 64 13.24 -2.27 -10.14
CA ASP A 64 12.48 -1.07 -10.39
C ASP A 64 11.88 -1.11 -11.80
N SER A 65 10.62 -0.68 -11.88
CA SER A 65 9.93 -0.43 -13.14
C SER A 65 9.72 1.07 -13.28
N SER A 66 9.91 1.57 -14.50
CA SER A 66 9.48 2.90 -14.95
C SER A 66 8.09 2.90 -15.57
N VAL A 67 7.51 1.72 -15.81
CA VAL A 67 6.17 1.58 -16.38
C VAL A 67 5.14 1.68 -15.26
N CYS A 68 4.34 2.74 -15.31
CA CYS A 68 3.19 2.94 -14.43
C CYS A 68 2.00 2.11 -14.95
N PRO A 69 1.27 1.39 -14.09
CA PRO A 69 0.02 0.74 -14.48
C PRO A 69 -1.06 1.78 -14.72
N ARG A 70 -2.03 1.48 -15.59
CA ARG A 70 -3.23 2.32 -15.75
C ARG A 70 -3.99 2.45 -14.42
N GLU A 71 -4.53 3.63 -14.18
CA GLU A 71 -5.44 3.91 -13.07
C GLU A 71 -6.68 2.99 -13.06
N GLY A 72 -7.34 2.87 -11.89
CA GLY A 72 -8.58 2.12 -11.74
C GLY A 72 -8.40 0.63 -11.42
N ARG A 73 -7.17 0.24 -11.05
CA ARG A 73 -6.85 -1.16 -10.66
C ARG A 73 -6.94 -1.41 -9.15
N LEU A 74 -7.05 -0.37 -8.33
CA LEU A 74 -7.24 -0.47 -6.88
C LEU A 74 -8.74 -0.61 -6.52
N PRO A 75 -9.08 -1.24 -5.38
CA PRO A 75 -10.47 -1.43 -4.99
C PRO A 75 -11.16 -0.10 -4.66
N ASP A 76 -12.49 -0.07 -4.85
CA ASP A 76 -13.34 1.09 -4.56
C ASP A 76 -14.06 0.80 -3.25
N ALA A 77 -13.86 1.65 -2.25
CA ALA A 77 -14.41 1.51 -0.90
C ALA A 77 -15.94 1.60 -0.85
N LYS A 78 -16.60 2.11 -1.91
CA LYS A 78 -18.07 2.20 -1.99
C LYS A 78 -18.72 0.93 -2.55
N ARG A 79 -17.92 -0.04 -3.01
CA ARG A 79 -18.41 -1.28 -3.62
C ARG A 79 -18.32 -2.47 -2.66
N GLY A 80 -19.14 -3.50 -2.92
CA GLY A 80 -19.24 -4.69 -2.07
C GLY A 80 -18.35 -5.87 -2.50
N ALA A 81 -18.57 -7.03 -1.88
CA ALA A 81 -17.78 -8.26 -2.06
C ALA A 81 -17.56 -8.73 -3.52
N PRO A 82 -18.53 -8.64 -4.45
CA PRO A 82 -18.27 -8.99 -5.86
C PRO A 82 -17.11 -8.17 -6.46
N HIS A 83 -17.05 -6.87 -6.16
CA HIS A 83 -15.96 -6.00 -6.62
C HIS A 83 -14.62 -6.39 -6.01
N LEU A 84 -14.60 -6.73 -4.71
CA LEU A 84 -13.38 -7.20 -4.06
C LEU A 84 -12.84 -8.45 -4.76
N ARG A 85 -13.70 -9.42 -5.09
CA ARG A 85 -13.29 -10.61 -5.84
C ARG A 85 -12.74 -10.26 -7.22
N ASP A 86 -13.42 -9.40 -7.97
CA ASP A 86 -12.96 -8.97 -9.31
C ASP A 86 -11.53 -8.37 -9.28
N ILE A 87 -11.24 -7.56 -8.26
CA ILE A 87 -9.93 -6.90 -8.11
C ILE A 87 -8.86 -7.87 -7.61
N PHE A 88 -9.14 -8.61 -6.53
CA PHE A 88 -8.14 -9.44 -5.86
C PHE A 88 -7.89 -10.77 -6.58
N TYR A 89 -8.90 -11.35 -7.25
CA TYR A 89 -8.70 -12.57 -8.04
C TYR A 89 -7.80 -12.32 -9.25
N ARG A 90 -7.87 -11.12 -9.86
CA ARG A 90 -6.92 -10.70 -10.89
C ARG A 90 -5.47 -10.65 -10.37
N MET A 91 -5.29 -10.44 -9.06
CA MET A 91 -3.98 -10.47 -8.40
C MET A 91 -3.56 -11.90 -7.98
N GLY A 92 -4.40 -12.91 -8.24
CA GLY A 92 -4.15 -14.30 -7.85
C GLY A 92 -4.43 -14.60 -6.38
N LEU A 93 -5.15 -13.72 -5.68
CA LEU A 93 -5.46 -13.86 -4.26
C LEU A 93 -6.82 -14.54 -4.05
N THR A 94 -6.97 -15.27 -2.95
CA THR A 94 -8.19 -16.02 -2.59
C THR A 94 -9.11 -15.21 -1.69
N ASP A 95 -10.35 -15.70 -1.47
CA ASP A 95 -11.27 -15.11 -0.48
C ASP A 95 -10.65 -15.03 0.93
N LYS A 96 -9.82 -16.01 1.31
CA LYS A 96 -9.09 -15.99 2.59
C LYS A 96 -8.11 -14.81 2.64
N ASP A 97 -7.40 -14.57 1.55
CA ASP A 97 -6.43 -13.48 1.45
C ASP A 97 -7.13 -12.12 1.46
N ILE A 98 -8.29 -11.98 0.80
CA ILE A 98 -9.09 -10.76 0.83
C ILE A 98 -9.45 -10.39 2.28
N VAL A 99 -9.96 -11.35 3.05
CA VAL A 99 -10.35 -11.11 4.45
C VAL A 99 -9.12 -10.83 5.32
N ALA A 100 -8.05 -11.61 5.16
CA ALA A 100 -6.82 -11.42 5.93
C ALA A 100 -6.18 -10.04 5.68
N LEU A 101 -6.06 -9.62 4.41
CA LEU A 101 -5.49 -8.32 4.03
C LEU A 101 -6.38 -7.15 4.43
N SER A 102 -7.71 -7.34 4.44
CA SER A 102 -8.64 -6.32 4.94
C SER A 102 -8.40 -5.99 6.42
N GLY A 103 -7.83 -6.92 7.19
CA GLY A 103 -7.37 -6.69 8.57
C GLY A 103 -6.29 -5.62 8.69
N GLY A 104 -5.60 -5.24 7.60
CA GLY A 104 -4.65 -4.13 7.58
C GLY A 104 -5.26 -2.79 8.00
N HIS A 105 -6.58 -2.61 7.85
CA HIS A 105 -7.30 -1.45 8.37
C HIS A 105 -7.40 -1.38 9.89
N SER A 106 -6.91 -2.40 10.62
CA SER A 106 -6.73 -2.30 12.07
C SER A 106 -5.77 -1.16 12.46
N LEU A 107 -4.93 -0.72 11.53
CA LEU A 107 -3.99 0.39 11.70
C LEU A 107 -4.43 1.63 10.88
N GLY A 108 -4.19 2.80 11.45
CA GLY A 108 -4.44 4.09 10.80
C GLY A 108 -5.91 4.50 10.73
N LYS A 109 -6.20 5.42 9.80
CA LYS A 109 -7.52 6.05 9.65
C LYS A 109 -7.75 6.59 8.25
N ALA A 110 -9.01 6.80 7.91
CA ALA A 110 -9.41 7.54 6.72
C ALA A 110 -9.30 9.06 6.95
N HIS A 111 -9.02 9.76 5.86
CA HIS A 111 -8.84 11.21 5.81
C HIS A 111 -9.77 11.80 4.73
N PRO A 112 -10.64 12.76 5.08
CA PRO A 112 -11.68 13.25 4.17
C PRO A 112 -11.09 13.94 2.93
N GLU A 113 -9.97 14.64 3.07
CA GLU A 113 -9.27 15.31 1.95
C GLU A 113 -8.61 14.34 0.97
N ARG A 114 -8.50 13.05 1.32
CA ARG A 114 -7.88 12.02 0.47
C ARG A 114 -8.91 11.11 -0.17
N SER A 115 -9.82 10.58 0.66
CA SER A 115 -10.74 9.51 0.27
C SER A 115 -12.22 9.92 0.30
N GLY A 116 -12.53 11.07 0.92
CA GLY A 116 -13.90 11.46 1.26
C GLY A 116 -14.48 10.73 2.48
N PHE A 117 -13.76 9.77 3.07
CA PHE A 117 -14.11 9.11 4.33
C PHE A 117 -13.26 9.64 5.48
N GLU A 118 -13.78 9.55 6.71
CA GLU A 118 -13.13 10.06 7.92
C GLU A 118 -13.17 9.03 9.06
N GLY A 119 -12.09 8.96 9.83
CA GLY A 119 -12.05 8.22 11.10
C GLY A 119 -11.24 6.93 11.07
N ALA A 120 -10.88 6.44 12.25
CA ALA A 120 -10.19 5.17 12.45
C ALA A 120 -11.17 4.01 12.49
N TRP A 121 -10.71 2.82 12.09
CA TRP A 121 -11.50 1.58 12.22
C TRP A 121 -11.44 0.98 13.62
N THR A 122 -10.41 1.33 14.39
CA THR A 122 -10.14 0.80 15.74
C THR A 122 -9.99 1.94 16.75
N ARG A 123 -10.00 1.60 18.05
CA ARG A 123 -9.78 2.57 19.14
C ARG A 123 -8.31 2.95 19.30
N ASP A 124 -7.41 2.04 18.94
CA ASP A 124 -5.96 2.17 19.05
C ASP A 124 -5.34 2.02 17.64
N PRO A 125 -5.45 3.05 16.77
CA PRO A 125 -5.05 2.93 15.37
C PRO A 125 -3.54 2.92 15.14
N LEU A 126 -2.73 3.47 16.06
CA LEU A 126 -1.27 3.49 16.10
C LEU A 126 -0.81 3.95 17.50
#